data_AF-A0A963L0J9-F1
#
_entry.id   AF-A0A963L0J9-F1
#
_cell.length_a   1.000
_cell.length_b   1.000
_cell.length_c   1.000
_cell.angle_alpha   90.00
_cell.angle_beta   90.00
_cell.angle_gamma   90.00
#
_symmetry.space_group_name_H-M   'P 1'
#
loop_
_entity.id
_entity.type
_entity.pdbx_description
1 polymer ?
#
loop_
_entity_poly.entity_id
_entity_poly.type
_entity_poly.pdbx_seq_one_letter_code
_entity_poly.pdbx_strand_id
1 'polypeptide(L)'
;MRVTRSGMWWWIAGAVISLAGAAWIARHSIEEHRALFETDARIVHRLLSQQAVQHDAILDTLALLQPAPETAGAVPPEQRLSALYPQILSVHRRDRDANWPDAALADAEARSRQL
;
A
#
# COMPACT_ATOMS: atom_id res chain seq x y z
N MET A 1 64.42 -16.13 19.17
CA MET A 1 64.27 -14.67 18.99
C MET A 1 63.78 -14.06 20.31
N ARG A 2 64.63 -13.41 21.11
CA ARG A 2 64.18 -12.65 22.29
C ARG A 2 63.60 -11.34 21.79
N VAL A 3 62.28 -11.26 21.71
CA VAL A 3 61.61 -9.97 21.48
C VAL A 3 61.99 -9.09 22.66
N THR A 4 62.71 -8.00 22.40
CA THR A 4 63.03 -7.03 23.44
C THR A 4 61.71 -6.56 24.05
N ARG A 5 61.63 -6.50 25.37
CA ARG A 5 60.41 -6.15 26.11
C ARG A 5 59.78 -4.83 25.60
N SER A 6 60.63 -3.95 25.07
CA SER A 6 60.26 -2.69 24.40
C SER A 6 59.64 -2.90 23.00
N GLY A 7 60.16 -3.82 22.18
CA GLY A 7 59.57 -4.16 20.89
C GLY A 7 58.20 -4.84 21.00
N MET A 8 58.01 -5.69 22.01
CA MET A 8 56.70 -6.31 22.28
C MET A 8 55.65 -5.25 22.67
N TRP A 9 56.05 -4.24 23.43
CA TRP A 9 55.16 -3.15 23.82
C TRP A 9 54.73 -2.29 22.63
N TRP A 10 55.64 -2.10 21.66
CA TRP A 10 55.34 -1.39 20.42
C TRP A 10 54.32 -2.12 19.55
N TRP A 11 54.45 -3.45 19.43
CA TRP A 11 53.46 -4.29 18.74
C TRP A 11 52.09 -4.26 19.41
N ILE A 12 52.05 -4.34 20.75
CA ILE A 12 50.80 -4.25 21.50
C ILE A 12 50.15 -2.88 21.31
N ALA A 13 50.93 -1.79 21.40
CA ALA A 13 50.43 -0.44 21.18
C ALA A 13 49.83 -0.28 19.77
N GLY A 14 50.51 -0.78 18.73
CA GLY A 14 49.99 -0.79 17.36
C GLY A 14 48.70 -1.59 17.22
N ALA A 15 48.64 -2.78 17.82
CA ALA A 15 47.46 -3.63 17.80
C ALA A 15 46.25 -2.97 18.51
N VAL A 16 46.48 -2.35 19.66
CA VAL A 16 45.43 -1.65 20.42
C VAL A 16 44.90 -0.45 19.63
N ILE A 17 45.77 0.34 19.02
CA ILE A 17 45.36 1.49 18.18
C ILE A 17 44.55 1.01 16.98
N SER A 18 45.00 -0.06 16.30
CA SER A 18 44.27 -0.62 15.16
C SER A 18 42.88 -1.15 15.57
N LEU A 19 42.79 -1.84 16.70
CA LEU A 19 41.52 -2.38 17.19
C LEU A 19 40.57 -1.27 17.63
N ALA A 20 41.10 -0.22 18.28
CA ALA A 20 40.33 0.96 18.67
C ALA A 20 39.78 1.70 17.45
N GLY A 21 40.60 1.89 16.41
CA GLY A 21 40.17 2.50 15.15
C GLY A 21 39.08 1.68 14.45
N ALA A 22 39.25 0.36 14.36
CA ALA A 22 38.24 -0.54 13.79
C ALA A 22 36.92 -0.51 14.57
N ALA A 23 36.99 -0.54 15.90
CA ALA A 23 35.82 -0.45 16.77
C ALA A 23 35.10 0.90 16.65
N TRP A 24 35.86 1.99 16.48
CA TRP A 24 35.29 3.33 16.31
C TRP A 24 34.54 3.46 14.98
N ILE A 25 35.11 2.96 13.88
CA ILE A 25 34.45 2.94 12.57
C ILE A 25 33.19 2.07 12.60
N ALA A 26 33.28 0.87 13.19
CA ALA A 26 32.14 -0.01 13.32
C ALA A 26 31.00 0.63 14.13
N ARG A 27 31.31 1.32 15.23
CA ARG A 27 30.31 2.06 16.01
C ARG A 27 29.63 3.15 15.21
N HIS A 28 30.40 3.96 14.47
CA HIS A 28 29.83 4.99 13.60
C HIS A 28 28.89 4.41 12.53
N SER A 29 29.29 3.31 11.89
CA SER A 29 28.41 2.65 10.90
C SER A 29 27.11 2.12 11.51
N ILE A 30 27.16 1.58 12.74
CA ILE A 30 25.97 1.08 13.44
C ILE A 30 25.02 2.23 13.77
N GLU A 31 25.56 3.37 14.22
CA GLU A 31 24.76 4.56 14.52
C GLU A 31 24.09 5.13 13.26
N GLU A 32 24.82 5.17 12.14
CA GLU A 32 24.30 5.62 10.84
C GLU A 32 23.17 4.70 10.35
N HIS A 33 23.40 3.37 10.34
CA HIS A 33 22.37 2.41 9.96
C HIS A 33 21.15 2.45 10.87
N ARG A 34 21.34 2.67 12.18
CA ARG A 34 20.23 2.82 13.12
C ARG A 34 19.41 4.07 12.84
N ALA A 35 20.05 5.20 12.53
CA ALA A 35 19.37 6.45 12.21
C ALA A 35 18.54 6.34 10.91
N LEU A 36 19.09 5.69 9.88
CA LEU A 36 18.37 5.39 8.64
C LEU A 36 17.16 4.49 8.91
N PHE A 37 17.35 3.39 9.64
CA PHE A 37 16.26 2.48 9.99
C PHE A 37 15.15 3.17 10.80
N GLU A 38 15.49 4.00 11.79
CA GLU A 38 14.49 4.72 12.58
C GLU A 38 13.66 5.67 11.70
N THR A 39 14.32 6.33 10.75
CA THR A 39 13.66 7.23 9.79
C THR A 39 12.69 6.44 8.92
N ASP A 40 13.14 5.35 8.32
CA ASP A 40 12.30 4.50 7.46
C ASP A 40 11.15 3.86 8.23
N ALA A 41 11.40 3.35 9.44
CA ALA A 41 10.37 2.79 10.30
C ALA A 41 9.27 3.82 10.60
N ARG A 42 9.64 5.09 10.82
CA ARG A 42 8.67 6.17 11.05
C ARG A 42 7.86 6.49 9.80
N ILE A 43 8.50 6.47 8.62
CA ILE A 43 7.83 6.69 7.33
C ILE A 43 6.84 5.55 7.06
N VAL A 44 7.29 4.30 7.15
CA VAL A 44 6.46 3.11 6.94
C VAL A 44 5.31 3.08 7.94
N HIS A 45 5.55 3.38 9.22
CA HIS A 45 4.48 3.43 10.22
C HIS A 45 3.40 4.47 9.88
N ARG A 46 3.81 5.69 9.49
CA ARG A 46 2.86 6.73 9.07
C ARG A 46 2.10 6.33 7.81
N LEU A 47 2.79 5.75 6.83
CA LEU A 47 2.19 5.31 5.57
C LEU A 47 1.18 4.18 5.80
N LEU A 48 1.53 3.18 6.61
CA LEU A 48 0.60 2.10 7.00
C LEU A 48 -0.60 2.62 7.78
N SER A 49 -0.39 3.56 8.70
CA SER A 49 -1.48 4.20 9.44
C SER A 49 -2.42 4.98 8.50
N GLN A 50 -1.89 5.70 7.52
CA GLN A 50 -2.67 6.39 6.50
C GLN A 50 -3.45 5.42 5.61
N GLN A 51 -2.80 4.35 5.13
CA GLN A 51 -3.44 3.32 4.31
C GLN A 51 -4.56 2.60 5.08
N ALA A 52 -4.35 2.29 6.36
CA ALA A 52 -5.37 1.68 7.20
C ALA A 52 -6.62 2.56 7.32
N VAL A 53 -6.45 3.87 7.60
CA VAL A 53 -7.57 4.84 7.66
C VAL A 53 -8.25 4.99 6.30
N GLN A 54 -7.50 4.96 5.20
CA GLN A 54 -8.07 5.02 3.86
C GLN A 54 -8.90 3.78 3.54
N HIS A 55 -8.41 2.59 3.85
CA HIS A 55 -9.17 1.35 3.70
C HIS A 55 -10.43 1.36 4.56
N ASP A 56 -10.35 1.86 5.80
CA ASP A 56 -11.51 2.02 6.67
C ASP A 56 -12.56 2.94 6.05
N ALA A 57 -12.16 4.10 5.51
CA ALA A 57 -13.06 5.00 4.79
C ALA A 57 -13.67 4.35 3.54
N ILE A 58 -12.89 3.55 2.79
CA ILE A 58 -13.41 2.80 1.64
C ILE A 58 -14.44 1.77 2.11
N LEU A 59 -14.16 1.02 3.18
CA LEU A 59 -15.11 0.06 3.75
C LEU A 59 -16.38 0.73 4.24
N ASP A 60 -16.29 1.91 4.85
CA ASP A 60 -17.44 2.73 5.25
C ASP A 60 -18.26 3.16 4.04
N THR A 61 -17.59 3.61 2.96
CA THR A 61 -18.29 3.92 1.70
C THR A 61 -18.94 2.66 1.12
N LEU A 62 -18.30 1.50 1.16
CA LEU A 62 -18.89 0.23 0.70
C LEU A 62 -20.06 -0.21 1.57
N ALA A 63 -20.03 0.05 2.88
CA ALA A 63 -21.15 -0.20 3.79
C ALA A 63 -22.35 0.70 3.45
N LEU A 64 -22.14 1.96 3.05
CA LEU A 64 -23.20 2.82 2.50
C LEU A 64 -23.79 2.26 1.19
N LEU A 65 -23.01 1.46 0.46
CA LEU A 65 -23.44 0.76 -0.75
C LEU A 65 -23.93 -0.67 -0.46
N GLN A 66 -23.93 -1.15 0.79
CA GLN A 66 -24.60 -2.41 1.08
C GLN A 66 -26.11 -2.22 0.89
N PRO A 67 -26.78 -3.09 0.13
CA PRO A 67 -28.22 -3.02 -0.01
C PRO A 67 -28.84 -3.18 1.38
N ALA A 68 -29.49 -2.12 1.87
CA ALA A 68 -30.44 -2.26 2.96
C ALA A 68 -31.46 -3.33 2.53
N PRO A 69 -31.88 -4.24 3.43
CA PRO A 69 -32.78 -5.33 3.09
C PRO A 69 -34.00 -4.80 2.34
N GLU A 70 -34.12 -5.23 1.08
CA GLU A 70 -35.29 -5.19 0.18
C GLU A 70 -36.31 -4.07 0.52
N THR A 71 -35.89 -2.80 0.54
CA THR A 71 -36.81 -1.68 0.73
C THR A 71 -37.18 -1.13 -0.64
N ALA A 72 -38.46 -1.27 -1.01
CA ALA A 72 -39.01 -0.82 -2.29
C ALA A 72 -38.67 0.66 -2.53
N GLY A 73 -37.68 0.93 -3.38
CA GLY A 73 -37.18 2.28 -3.68
C GLY A 73 -35.66 2.49 -3.53
N ALA A 74 -34.89 1.50 -3.07
CA ALA A 74 -33.43 1.61 -2.97
C ALA A 74 -32.74 1.63 -4.35
N VAL A 75 -31.75 2.51 -4.51
CA VAL A 75 -30.95 2.65 -5.74
C VAL A 75 -30.19 1.33 -6.01
N PRO A 76 -30.36 0.72 -7.21
CA PRO A 76 -29.73 -0.55 -7.53
C PRO A 76 -28.19 -0.47 -7.43
N PRO A 77 -27.53 -1.49 -6.86
CA PRO A 77 -26.08 -1.49 -6.62
C PRO A 77 -25.23 -1.25 -7.87
N GLU A 78 -25.71 -1.67 -9.03
CA GLU A 78 -25.10 -1.48 -10.34
C GLU A 78 -24.93 -0.01 -10.77
N GLN A 79 -25.77 0.92 -10.32
CA GLN A 79 -25.60 2.34 -10.63
C GLN A 79 -24.43 2.98 -9.87
N ARG A 80 -23.92 2.29 -8.85
CA ARG A 80 -22.82 2.77 -8.00
C ARG A 80 -21.45 2.40 -8.58
N LEU A 81 -21.42 1.58 -9.64
CA LEU A 81 -20.21 1.26 -10.38
C LEU A 81 -19.61 2.50 -11.07
N SER A 82 -20.46 3.38 -11.61
CA SER A 82 -20.04 4.65 -12.23
C SER A 82 -19.42 5.63 -11.22
N ALA A 83 -19.79 5.54 -9.95
CA ALA A 83 -19.20 6.35 -8.89
C ALA A 83 -17.81 5.84 -8.45
N LEU A 84 -17.55 4.53 -8.56
CA LEU A 84 -16.26 3.90 -8.22
C LEU A 84 -15.27 3.93 -9.38
N TYR A 85 -15.77 3.87 -10.61
CA TYR A 85 -14.97 3.87 -11.83
C TYR A 85 -15.34 5.07 -12.68
N PRO A 86 -14.59 6.19 -12.57
CA PRO A 86 -14.94 7.43 -13.28
C PRO A 86 -14.91 7.29 -14.82
N GLN A 87 -14.31 6.22 -15.35
CA GLN A 87 -14.40 5.87 -16.77
C GLN A 87 -15.76 5.30 -17.20
N ILE A 88 -16.62 4.89 -16.27
CA ILE A 88 -17.93 4.30 -16.56
C ILE A 88 -18.99 5.41 -16.48
N LEU A 89 -19.45 5.89 -17.64
CA LEU A 89 -20.41 6.99 -17.74
C LEU A 89 -21.80 6.65 -17.18
N SER A 90 -22.33 5.46 -17.47
CA SER A 90 -23.60 4.97 -16.93
C SER A 90 -23.72 3.45 -17.04
N VAL A 91 -24.50 2.85 -16.14
CA VAL A 91 -24.82 1.42 -16.15
C VAL A 91 -26.34 1.27 -16.22
N HIS A 92 -26.81 0.56 -17.24
CA HIS A 92 -28.23 0.26 -17.44
C HIS A 92 -28.47 -1.24 -17.30
N ARG A 93 -29.49 -1.62 -16.51
CA ARG A 93 -29.94 -3.00 -16.33
C ARG A 93 -31.42 -3.13 -16.67
N ARG A 94 -31.76 -4.23 -17.32
CA ARG A 94 -33.12 -4.67 -17.66
C ARG A 94 -33.35 -6.02 -16.99
N ASP A 95 -34.46 -6.19 -16.25
CA ASP A 95 -34.87 -7.52 -15.79
C ASP A 95 -35.32 -8.39 -16.97
N ARG A 96 -35.34 -9.71 -16.80
CA ARG A 96 -35.47 -10.70 -17.90
C ARG A 96 -36.59 -10.37 -18.89
N ASP A 97 -37.74 -9.90 -18.38
CA ASP A 97 -38.96 -9.63 -19.15
C ASP A 97 -39.27 -8.14 -19.35
N ALA A 98 -38.46 -7.23 -18.81
CA ALA A 98 -38.67 -5.78 -18.95
C ALA A 98 -38.19 -5.29 -20.32
N ASN A 99 -38.71 -4.18 -20.86
CA ASN A 99 -38.14 -3.57 -22.08
C ASN A 99 -37.02 -2.59 -21.72
N TRP A 100 -36.06 -2.38 -22.62
CA TRP A 100 -35.10 -1.28 -22.47
C TRP A 100 -35.85 0.06 -22.52
N PRO A 101 -35.46 1.04 -21.69
CA PRO A 101 -36.10 2.36 -21.67
C PRO A 101 -35.78 3.19 -22.92
N ASP A 102 -34.74 2.82 -23.68
CA ASP A 102 -34.31 3.48 -24.92
C ASP A 102 -34.22 2.45 -26.05
N ALA A 103 -34.73 2.81 -27.23
CA ALA A 103 -34.64 2.01 -28.45
C ALA A 103 -33.18 1.78 -28.87
N ALA A 104 -32.29 2.76 -28.64
CA ALA A 104 -30.86 2.62 -28.95
C ALA A 104 -30.19 1.49 -28.16
N LEU A 105 -30.63 1.24 -26.91
CA LEU A 105 -30.15 0.15 -26.07
C LEU A 105 -30.67 -1.21 -26.56
N ALA A 106 -31.92 -1.27 -27.02
CA ALA A 106 -32.47 -2.48 -27.63
C ALA A 106 -31.74 -2.84 -28.94
N ASP A 107 -31.44 -1.86 -29.77
CA ASP A 107 -30.68 -2.05 -31.01
C ASP A 107 -29.23 -2.46 -30.75
N ALA A 108 -28.61 -1.94 -29.68
CA ALA A 108 -27.28 -2.36 -29.25
C ALA A 108 -27.28 -3.82 -28.75
N GLU A 109 -28.29 -4.22 -27.98
CA GLU A 109 -28.44 -5.62 -27.53
C GLU A 109 -28.68 -6.57 -28.72
N ALA A 110 -29.54 -6.20 -29.66
CA ALA A 110 -29.79 -7.00 -30.85
C ALA A 110 -28.52 -7.23 -31.69
N ARG A 111 -27.69 -6.19 -31.86
CA ARG A 111 -26.38 -6.30 -32.53
C ARG A 111 -25.39 -7.15 -31.75
N SER A 112 -25.35 -7.03 -30.42
CA SER A 112 -24.47 -7.85 -29.56
C SER A 112 -24.79 -9.34 -29.69
N ARG A 113 -26.06 -9.72 -29.80
CA ARG A 113 -26.49 -11.13 -29.99
C ARG A 113 -26.22 -11.70 -31.38
N GLN A 114 -25.81 -10.86 -32.33
CA GLN A 114 -25.46 -11.27 -33.70
C GLN A 114 -23.95 -11.47 -33.89
N LEU A 115 -23.13 -11.07 -32.92
CA LEU A 115 -21.69 -11.33 -32.86
C LEU A 115 -21.40 -12.69 -32.21
#